data_AF-C5C4E9-F1
#
_entry.id   AF-C5C4E9-F1
#
_cell.length_a   1.000
_cell.length_b   1.000
_cell.length_c   1.000
_cell.angle_alpha   90.00
_cell.angle_beta   90.00
_cell.angle_gamma   90.00
#
_symmetry.space_group_name_H-M   'P 1'
#
loop_
_entity.id
_entity.type
_entity.pdbx_description
1 polymer ?
#
loop_
_entity_poly.entity_id
_entity_poly.type
_entity_poly.pdbx_seq_one_letter_code
_entity_poly.pdbx_strand_id
1 'polypeptide(L)'
;MSFEAAMQALTDDANRWRTVAGELNSASTSAGGLGLAASQFSFAGATVSQTYENLRAHVQEVLSQGNTEITGAAAELDQVRTTYEGTDQAAKDRLNGTWNWN
;
A
#
# COMPACT_ATOMS: atom_id res chain seq x y z
N MET A 1 -16.73 -18.73 -11.43
CA MET A 1 -15.49 -18.50 -10.66
C MET A 1 -15.63 -19.27 -9.36
N SER A 2 -14.65 -20.09 -8.96
CA SER A 2 -14.72 -20.80 -7.68
C SER A 2 -14.39 -19.85 -6.52
N PHE A 3 -14.83 -20.20 -5.31
CA PHE A 3 -14.49 -19.46 -4.08
C PHE A 3 -12.96 -19.33 -3.92
N GLU A 4 -12.23 -20.42 -4.13
CA GLU A 4 -10.78 -20.47 -4.06
C GLU A 4 -10.12 -19.52 -5.09
N ALA A 5 -10.63 -19.49 -6.32
CA ALA A 5 -10.14 -18.55 -7.34
C ALA A 5 -10.39 -17.09 -6.94
N ALA A 6 -11.51 -16.79 -6.29
CA ALA A 6 -11.80 -15.44 -5.79
C ALA A 6 -10.86 -15.04 -4.63
N MET A 7 -10.56 -15.95 -3.69
CA MET A 7 -9.62 -15.68 -2.59
C MET A 7 -8.18 -15.51 -3.07
N GLN A 8 -7.78 -16.30 -4.08
CA GLN A 8 -6.49 -16.12 -4.73
C GLN A 8 -6.41 -14.75 -5.42
N ALA A 9 -7.45 -14.34 -6.14
CA ALA A 9 -7.48 -13.04 -6.80
C ALA A 9 -7.33 -11.87 -5.80
N LEU A 10 -8.01 -11.92 -4.64
CA LEU A 10 -7.83 -10.92 -3.57
C LEU A 10 -6.37 -10.83 -3.09
N THR A 11 -5.71 -11.98 -2.97
CA THR A 11 -4.32 -12.07 -2.54
C THR A 11 -3.36 -11.51 -3.57
N ASP A 12 -3.60 -11.84 -4.84
CA ASP A 12 -2.80 -11.34 -5.95
C ASP A 12 -2.94 -9.82 -6.07
N ASP A 13 -4.15 -9.29 -5.91
CA ASP A 13 -4.39 -7.85 -5.93
C ASP A 13 -3.77 -7.14 -4.72
N ALA A 14 -3.88 -7.70 -3.51
CA ALA A 14 -3.19 -7.17 -2.33
C ALA A 14 -1.66 -7.11 -2.54
N ASN A 15 -1.08 -8.15 -3.14
CA ASN A 15 0.36 -8.19 -3.45
C ASN A 15 0.77 -7.17 -4.53
N ARG A 16 -0.08 -6.95 -5.54
CA ARG A 16 0.15 -5.89 -6.52
C ARG A 16 0.15 -4.51 -5.86
N TRP A 17 -0.81 -4.25 -4.97
CA TRP A 17 -0.87 -3.00 -4.23
C TRP A 17 0.36 -2.80 -3.34
N ARG A 18 0.82 -3.84 -2.63
CA ARG A 18 2.08 -3.78 -1.88
C ARG A 18 3.30 -3.47 -2.75
N THR A 19 3.33 -4.02 -3.97
CA THR A 19 4.41 -3.74 -4.94
C THR A 19 4.43 -2.25 -5.29
N VAL A 20 3.26 -1.69 -5.64
CA VAL A 20 3.11 -0.26 -5.94
C VAL A 20 3.46 0.60 -4.73
N ALA A 21 3.03 0.23 -3.53
CA ALA A 21 3.40 0.92 -2.29
C ALA A 21 4.93 0.95 -2.10
N GLY A 22 5.60 -0.19 -2.32
CA GLY A 22 7.06 -0.28 -2.31
C GLY A 22 7.75 0.62 -3.34
N GLU A 23 7.21 0.73 -4.54
CA GLU A 23 7.70 1.66 -5.57
C GLU A 23 7.53 3.13 -5.15
N LEU A 24 6.38 3.49 -4.59
CA LEU A 24 6.13 4.84 -4.05
C LEU A 24 7.07 5.18 -2.90
N ASN A 25 7.32 4.24 -1.99
CA ASN A 25 8.29 4.43 -0.90
C ASN A 25 9.72 4.62 -1.43
N SER A 26 10.10 3.88 -2.47
CA SER A 26 11.39 4.03 -3.14
C SER A 26 11.52 5.39 -3.84
N ALA A 27 10.45 5.84 -4.51
CA ALA A 27 10.38 7.16 -5.13
C ALA A 27 10.43 8.29 -4.08
N SER A 28 9.72 8.15 -2.96
CA SER A 28 9.74 9.10 -1.84
C SER A 28 11.15 9.23 -1.26
N THR A 29 11.82 8.09 -1.01
CA THR A 29 13.21 8.06 -0.54
C THR A 29 14.15 8.74 -1.54
N SER A 30 13.96 8.48 -2.84
CA SER A 30 14.75 9.11 -3.90
C SER A 30 14.55 10.62 -3.92
N ALA A 31 13.30 11.10 -3.85
CA ALA A 31 12.97 12.53 -3.74
C ALA A 31 13.56 13.16 -2.46
N GLY A 32 13.61 12.41 -1.36
CA GLY A 32 14.31 12.75 -0.13
C GLY A 32 15.79 13.05 -0.34
N GLY A 33 16.46 12.25 -1.18
CA GLY A 33 17.87 12.37 -1.48
C GLY A 33 18.25 13.46 -2.49
N LEU A 34 17.27 14.12 -3.14
CA LEU A 34 17.52 15.16 -4.14
C LEU A 34 17.76 16.56 -3.55
N GLY A 35 17.97 16.69 -2.24
CA GLY A 35 18.21 17.99 -1.60
C GLY A 35 19.38 18.75 -2.23
N LEU A 36 19.23 20.06 -2.44
CA LEU A 36 20.25 20.92 -3.01
C LEU A 36 20.62 22.04 -2.04
N ALA A 37 21.91 22.23 -1.81
CA ALA A 37 22.41 23.37 -1.04
C ALA A 37 22.13 24.68 -1.80
N ALA A 38 21.85 25.75 -1.07
CA ALA A 38 21.61 27.08 -1.67
C ALA A 38 22.76 27.55 -2.58
N SER A 39 24.01 27.15 -2.26
CA SER A 39 25.20 27.44 -3.07
C SER A 39 25.24 26.71 -4.42
N GLN A 40 24.43 25.67 -4.61
CA GLN A 40 24.27 24.99 -5.90
C GLN A 40 23.32 25.75 -6.83
N PHE A 41 22.56 26.71 -6.30
CA PHE A 41 21.82 27.69 -7.09
C PHE A 41 22.72 28.90 -7.40
N SER A 42 22.40 29.66 -8.45
CA SER A 42 23.14 30.89 -8.80
C SER A 42 23.16 31.91 -7.65
N PHE A 43 24.02 32.93 -7.72
CA PHE A 43 24.21 33.92 -6.64
C PHE A 43 22.94 34.66 -6.17
N ALA A 44 21.87 34.69 -6.98
CA ALA A 44 20.56 35.25 -6.65
C ALA A 44 19.52 34.18 -6.24
N GLY A 45 19.98 32.96 -5.94
CA GLY A 45 19.17 31.76 -5.91
C GLY A 45 18.49 31.43 -4.59
N ALA A 46 18.61 32.27 -3.54
CA ALA A 46 18.06 31.94 -2.20
C ALA A 46 16.54 31.67 -2.22
N THR A 47 15.77 32.50 -2.94
CA THR A 47 14.33 32.26 -3.10
C THR A 47 14.07 30.98 -3.91
N VAL A 48 14.88 30.74 -4.95
CA VAL A 48 14.75 29.56 -5.81
C VAL A 48 15.07 28.27 -5.04
N SER A 49 16.10 28.28 -4.19
CA SER A 49 16.47 27.14 -3.34
C SER A 49 15.35 26.81 -2.36
N GLN A 50 14.70 27.83 -1.79
CA GLN A 50 13.59 27.60 -0.88
C GLN A 50 12.35 27.06 -1.60
N THR A 51 12.01 27.60 -2.78
CA THR A 51 10.92 27.06 -3.61
C THR A 51 11.20 25.62 -4.03
N TYR A 52 12.44 25.31 -4.40
CA TYR A 52 12.86 23.96 -4.75
C TYR A 52 12.68 23.01 -3.58
N GLU A 53 13.20 23.34 -2.40
CA GLU A 53 13.09 22.47 -1.22
C GLU A 53 11.63 22.26 -0.79
N ASN A 54 10.79 23.30 -0.87
CA ASN A 54 9.36 23.16 -0.60
C ASN A 54 8.69 22.20 -1.59
N LEU A 55 8.99 22.32 -2.88
CA LEU A 55 8.44 21.43 -3.91
C LEU A 55 8.94 19.99 -3.72
N ARG A 56 10.24 19.81 -3.50
CA ARG A 56 10.86 18.50 -3.27
C ARG A 56 10.25 17.81 -2.05
N ALA A 57 10.11 18.54 -0.94
CA ALA A 57 9.48 18.03 0.28
C ALA A 57 8.02 17.67 0.06
N HIS A 58 7.26 18.49 -0.68
CA HIS A 58 5.87 18.18 -1.02
C HIS A 58 5.73 16.93 -1.89
N VAL A 59 6.58 16.76 -2.90
CA VAL A 59 6.61 15.55 -3.73
C VAL A 59 6.92 14.32 -2.87
N GLN A 60 7.93 14.42 -1.99
CA GLN A 60 8.28 13.35 -1.05
C GLN A 60 7.09 12.97 -0.15
N GLU A 61 6.38 13.97 0.37
CA GLU A 61 5.21 13.81 1.22
C GLU A 61 4.06 13.11 0.48
N VAL A 62 3.68 13.57 -0.71
CA VAL A 62 2.60 12.95 -1.51
C VAL A 62 2.91 11.49 -1.84
N LEU A 63 4.17 11.18 -2.18
CA LEU A 63 4.60 9.80 -2.43
C LEU A 63 4.50 8.93 -1.16
N SER A 64 4.90 9.48 0.00
CA SER A 64 4.79 8.79 1.28
C SER A 64 3.33 8.54 1.67
N GLN A 65 2.45 9.52 1.47
CA GLN A 65 1.02 9.39 1.73
C GLN A 65 0.41 8.32 0.82
N GLY A 66 0.73 8.33 -0.48
CA GLY A 66 0.26 7.31 -1.42
C GLY A 66 0.71 5.89 -1.02
N ASN A 67 1.93 5.73 -0.55
CA ASN A 67 2.41 4.45 0.00
C ASN A 67 1.56 3.99 1.21
N THR A 68 1.27 4.90 2.15
CA THR A 68 0.43 4.59 3.32
C THR A 68 -0.98 4.16 2.92
N GLU A 69 -1.64 4.93 2.05
CA GLU A 69 -3.01 4.63 1.59
C GLU A 69 -3.09 3.27 0.89
N ILE A 70 -2.17 3.00 -0.04
CA ILE A 70 -2.17 1.74 -0.79
C ILE A 70 -1.82 0.54 0.10
N THR A 71 -0.93 0.72 1.08
CA THR A 71 -0.64 -0.31 2.08
C THR A 71 -1.87 -0.62 2.93
N GLY A 72 -2.62 0.42 3.33
CA GLY A 72 -3.88 0.27 4.06
C GLY A 72 -4.91 -0.52 3.25
N ALA A 73 -5.09 -0.15 1.97
CA ALA A 73 -6.01 -0.84 1.07
C ALA A 73 -5.62 -2.33 0.88
N ALA A 74 -4.31 -2.64 0.78
CA ALA A 74 -3.85 -4.03 0.68
C ALA A 74 -4.14 -4.83 1.96
N ALA A 75 -4.04 -4.20 3.13
CA ALA A 75 -4.40 -4.83 4.40
C ALA A 75 -5.92 -5.09 4.50
N GLU A 76 -6.76 -4.20 3.97
CA GLU A 76 -8.21 -4.41 3.91
C GLU A 76 -8.56 -5.63 3.04
N LEU A 77 -7.88 -5.84 1.90
CA LEU A 77 -8.08 -7.02 1.06
C LEU A 77 -7.75 -8.33 1.80
N ASP A 78 -6.67 -8.35 2.57
CA ASP A 78 -6.32 -9.51 3.43
C ASP A 78 -7.38 -9.75 4.50
N GLN A 79 -7.92 -8.68 5.09
CA GLN A 79 -8.98 -8.79 6.09
C GLN A 79 -10.27 -9.34 5.50
N VAL A 80 -10.63 -8.90 4.29
CA VAL A 80 -11.77 -9.45 3.53
C VAL A 80 -11.57 -10.93 3.27
N ARG A 81 -10.40 -11.34 2.78
CA ARG A 81 -10.05 -12.76 2.58
C ARG A 81 -10.22 -13.57 3.87
N THR A 82 -9.60 -13.12 4.96
CA THR A 82 -9.63 -13.79 6.26
C THR A 82 -11.08 -13.95 6.77
N THR A 83 -11.91 -12.93 6.56
CA THR A 83 -13.33 -12.96 6.94
C THR A 83 -14.11 -14.02 6.18
N TYR A 84 -13.86 -14.15 4.87
CA TYR A 84 -14.49 -15.17 4.04
C TYR A 84 -14.03 -16.58 4.39
N GLU A 85 -12.73 -16.80 4.58
CA GLU A 85 -12.19 -18.10 4.99
C GLU A 85 -12.74 -18.54 6.35
N GLY A 86 -12.84 -17.63 7.32
CA GLY A 86 -13.45 -17.91 8.62
C GLY A 86 -14.94 -18.25 8.54
N THR A 87 -15.68 -17.56 7.66
CA THR A 87 -17.11 -17.84 7.42
C THR A 87 -17.32 -19.20 6.76
N ASP A 88 -16.47 -19.57 5.80
CA ASP A 88 -16.51 -20.88 5.14
C ASP A 88 -16.17 -22.01 6.12
N GLN A 89 -15.17 -21.82 6.99
CA GLN A 89 -14.84 -22.80 8.02
C GLN A 89 -15.99 -22.98 9.01
N ALA A 90 -16.62 -21.91 9.47
CA ALA A 90 -17.79 -22.00 10.34
C ALA A 90 -18.98 -22.72 9.69
N ALA A 91 -19.17 -22.55 8.37
CA ALA A 91 -20.19 -23.27 7.61
C ALA A 91 -19.87 -24.78 7.52
N LYS A 92 -18.62 -25.14 7.26
CA LYS A 92 -18.13 -26.53 7.26
C LYS A 92 -18.32 -27.19 8.64
N ASP A 93 -17.95 -26.50 9.71
CA ASP A 93 -18.08 -27.01 11.07
C ASP A 93 -19.55 -27.25 11.44
N ARG A 94 -20.45 -26.37 11.01
CA ARG A 94 -21.90 -26.54 11.21
C ARG A 94 -22.45 -27.75 10.46
N LEU A 95 -22.03 -27.97 9.21
CA LEU A 95 -22.42 -29.13 8.42
C LEU A 95 -21.92 -30.44 9.05
N ASN A 96 -20.65 -30.49 9.46
CA ASN A 96 -20.09 -31.65 10.17
C ASN A 96 -20.82 -31.92 11.49
N GLY A 97 -21.14 -30.86 12.25
CA GLY A 97 -21.92 -30.97 13.49
C GLY A 97 -23.35 -31.45 13.27
N THR A 98 -23.94 -31.21 12.09
CA THR A 98 -25.31 -31.65 11.76
C THR A 98 -25.32 -33.10 11.26
N TRP A 99 -24.28 -33.53 10.55
CA TRP A 99 -24.14 -34.89 10.02
C TRP A 99 -23.75 -35.95 11.06
N ASN A 100 -23.19 -35.56 12.20
CA ASN A 100 -22.84 -36.47 13.31
C ASN A 100 -24.03 -36.83 14.24
N TRP A 101 -25.27 -36.49 13.87
CA TRP A 101 -26.49 -36.89 14.57
C TRP A 101 -27.29 -37.94 13.77
N ASN A 102 -26.71 -39.12 13.56
CA ASN A 102 -27.39 -40.38 13.21
C ASN A 102 -26.64 -41.55 13.86
#